data_AF-B3N2K6-F1
#
_entry.id   AF-B3N2K6-F1
#
_cell.length_a   1.000
_cell.length_b   1.000
_cell.length_c   1.000
_cell.angle_alpha   90.00
_cell.angle_beta   90.00
_cell.angle_gamma   90.00
#
_symmetry.space_group_name_H-M   'P 1'
#
loop_
_entity.id
_entity.type
_entity.pdbx_description
1 polymer ?
#
loop_
_entity_poly.entity_id
_entity_poly.type
_entity_poly.pdbx_seq_one_letter_code
_entity_poly.pdbx_strand_id
1 'polypeptide(L)'
;MNPDTKELKGGATELDLEFSNYLAIMDCRAVMRLPYKWRCRMATQAEDCKRIINFFNYFRMMYCTIDIDGKWTEIGFMFLFLILCVIILWIMSFNIDSFFSPALKIVSLKLHMNEYLAGITFLAFGNSCPDIFANLMPVRAEAPIFTIAVGNALAIILMSGGTVCFLKPFKMNGHCVIRDLLFLLLG
;
A
#
# COMPACT_ATOMS: atom_id res chain seq x y z
N MET A 1 11.01 -6.23 51.68
CA MET A 1 9.97 -6.98 52.41
C MET A 1 8.67 -6.80 51.64
N ASN A 2 8.23 -7.87 50.99
CA ASN A 2 6.96 -7.95 50.30
C ASN A 2 5.80 -7.91 51.31
N PRO A 3 4.58 -7.57 50.88
CA PRO A 3 3.56 -8.60 50.99
C PRO A 3 2.80 -8.77 49.67
N ASP A 4 2.91 -10.00 49.15
CA ASP A 4 2.20 -10.53 48.00
C ASP A 4 0.69 -10.70 48.26
N THR A 5 -0.01 -10.90 47.14
CA THR A 5 -1.22 -11.72 47.00
C THR A 5 -2.55 -11.12 47.47
N LYS A 6 -3.26 -10.53 46.50
CA LYS A 6 -4.68 -10.88 46.33
C LYS A 6 -4.91 -11.31 44.89
N GLU A 7 -4.89 -12.62 44.68
CA GLU A 7 -5.69 -13.21 43.62
C GLU A 7 -7.16 -12.83 43.86
N LEU A 8 -7.73 -12.02 42.98
CA LEU A 8 -9.16 -11.82 42.86
C LEU A 8 -9.60 -12.29 41.48
N LYS A 9 -10.27 -13.45 41.50
CA LYS A 9 -11.12 -13.95 40.42
C LYS A 9 -11.98 -12.83 39.85
N GLY A 10 -11.93 -12.67 38.53
CA GLY A 10 -13.02 -12.14 37.71
C GLY A 10 -13.46 -10.71 38.02
N GLY A 11 -12.82 -9.74 37.38
CA GLY A 11 -13.31 -8.37 37.33
C GLY A 11 -12.23 -7.45 36.77
N ALA A 12 -12.35 -7.08 35.50
CA ALA A 12 -11.44 -6.13 34.87
C ALA A 12 -11.42 -4.82 35.66
N THR A 13 -10.24 -4.31 35.96
CA THR A 13 -10.06 -3.01 36.62
C THR A 13 -10.45 -1.90 35.63
N GLU A 14 -10.85 -0.72 36.12
CA GLU A 14 -11.12 0.46 35.27
C GLU A 14 -9.93 0.79 34.34
N LEU A 15 -8.71 0.55 34.84
CA LEU A 15 -7.45 0.66 34.08
C LEU A 15 -7.32 -0.36 32.94
N ASP A 16 -7.81 -1.59 33.13
CA ASP A 16 -7.77 -2.64 32.10
C ASP A 16 -8.76 -2.31 30.96
N LEU A 17 -9.88 -1.67 31.32
CA LEU A 17 -10.91 -1.23 30.39
C LEU A 17 -10.44 -0.05 29.54
N GLU A 18 -9.77 0.93 30.14
CA GLU A 18 -9.07 1.99 29.38
C GLU A 18 -8.01 1.39 28.46
N PHE A 19 -7.15 0.51 28.96
CA PHE A 19 -6.07 -0.07 28.16
C PHE A 19 -6.59 -0.88 26.96
N SER A 20 -7.69 -1.62 27.13
CA SER A 20 -8.32 -2.39 26.03
C SER A 20 -8.93 -1.46 24.97
N ASN A 21 -9.57 -0.36 25.38
CA ASN A 21 -10.04 0.67 24.45
C ASN A 21 -8.88 1.35 23.70
N TYR A 22 -7.77 1.64 24.39
CA TYR A 22 -6.56 2.15 23.73
C TYR A 22 -6.00 1.14 22.70
N LEU A 23 -5.96 -0.15 23.02
CA LEU A 23 -5.54 -1.23 22.11
C LEU A 23 -6.43 -1.39 20.87
N ALA A 24 -7.72 -1.08 21.00
CA ALA A 24 -8.68 -1.15 19.90
C ALA A 24 -8.61 0.07 18.95
N ILE A 25 -8.02 1.19 19.39
CA ILE A 25 -8.00 2.46 18.65
C ILE A 25 -6.58 2.82 18.16
N MET A 26 -5.54 2.09 18.61
CA MET A 26 -4.16 2.42 18.28
C MET A 26 -3.73 1.94 16.88
N ASP A 27 -3.04 2.82 16.16
CA ASP A 27 -2.38 2.48 14.91
C ASP A 27 -1.26 1.46 15.10
N CYS A 28 -1.19 0.44 14.24
CA CYS A 28 -0.10 -0.55 14.31
C CYS A 28 1.30 0.07 14.12
N ARG A 29 1.40 1.27 13.51
CA ARG A 29 2.67 2.00 13.38
C ARG A 29 3.27 2.38 14.75
N ALA A 30 2.45 2.53 15.79
CA ALA A 30 2.91 2.88 17.13
C ALA A 30 3.85 1.81 17.73
N VAL A 31 3.75 0.55 17.29
CA VAL A 31 4.61 -0.56 17.73
C VAL A 31 6.09 -0.25 17.53
N MET A 32 6.47 0.46 16.46
CA MET A 32 7.87 0.81 16.21
C MET A 32 8.44 1.85 17.19
N ARG A 33 7.60 2.59 17.91
CA ARG A 33 8.05 3.56 18.93
C ARG A 33 8.34 2.90 20.28
N LEU A 34 7.89 1.66 20.50
CA LEU A 34 8.13 0.93 21.74
C LEU A 34 9.53 0.29 21.77
N PRO A 35 10.11 0.05 22.96
CA PRO A 35 11.33 -0.73 23.10
C PRO A 35 11.15 -2.18 22.60
N TYR A 36 12.20 -2.74 21.99
CA TYR A 36 12.21 -4.03 21.28
C TYR A 36 11.51 -5.17 22.03
N LYS A 37 11.79 -5.30 23.33
CA LYS A 37 11.23 -6.33 24.22
C LYS A 37 9.69 -6.39 24.25
N TRP A 38 9.00 -5.26 24.01
CA TRP A 38 7.55 -5.19 24.09
C TRP A 38 6.87 -5.19 22.71
N ARG A 39 7.63 -5.11 21.62
CA ARG A 39 7.08 -5.00 20.26
C ARG A 39 6.31 -6.24 19.83
N CYS A 40 6.78 -7.44 20.16
CA CYS A 40 6.07 -8.69 19.85
C CYS A 40 4.74 -8.82 20.62
N ARG A 41 4.75 -8.50 21.92
CA ARG A 41 3.53 -8.53 22.75
C ARG A 41 2.50 -7.52 22.25
N MET A 42 2.95 -6.32 21.89
CA MET A 42 2.07 -5.28 21.38
C MET A 42 1.51 -5.60 19.99
N ALA A 43 2.32 -6.13 19.09
CA ALA A 43 1.91 -6.51 17.73
C ALA A 43 0.87 -7.64 17.70
N THR A 44 0.79 -8.45 18.76
CA THR A 44 -0.21 -9.53 18.89
C THR A 44 -1.49 -9.10 19.61
N GLN A 45 -1.43 -8.08 20.46
CA GLN A 45 -2.58 -7.57 21.21
C GLN A 45 -3.39 -6.50 20.47
N ALA A 46 -2.77 -5.71 19.59
CA ALA A 46 -3.48 -4.67 18.84
C ALA A 46 -4.38 -5.28 17.74
N GLU A 47 -5.70 -5.03 17.81
CA GLU A 47 -6.67 -5.58 16.85
C GLU A 47 -6.51 -5.00 15.44
N ASP A 48 -6.15 -3.73 15.32
CA ASP A 48 -5.94 -3.08 14.02
C ASP A 48 -4.76 -3.68 13.24
N CYS A 49 -3.75 -4.19 13.95
CA CYS A 49 -2.63 -4.87 13.31
C CYS A 49 -3.04 -6.20 12.66
N LYS A 50 -4.15 -6.79 13.11
CA LYS A 50 -4.75 -8.00 12.54
C LYS A 50 -5.70 -7.68 11.38
N ARG A 51 -6.37 -6.52 11.41
CA ARG A 51 -7.43 -6.14 10.47
C ARG A 51 -6.90 -5.54 9.16
N ILE A 52 -5.92 -4.65 9.22
CA ILE A 52 -5.44 -3.90 8.03
C ILE A 52 -4.43 -4.71 7.20
N ILE A 53 -3.82 -5.75 7.78
CA ILE A 53 -2.66 -6.49 7.23
C ILE A 53 -2.99 -7.97 6.96
N ASN A 54 -4.28 -8.24 6.72
CA ASN A 54 -4.91 -9.55 6.88
C ASN A 54 -4.30 -10.70 6.04
N PHE A 55 -3.57 -10.40 4.96
CA PHE A 55 -2.91 -11.44 4.16
C PHE A 55 -1.55 -11.88 4.72
N PHE A 56 -0.75 -10.95 5.26
CA PHE A 56 0.54 -11.24 5.91
C PHE A 56 0.78 -10.28 7.07
N ASN A 57 0.74 -10.79 8.31
CA ASN A 57 1.05 -10.00 9.51
C ASN A 57 2.56 -9.71 9.59
N TYR A 58 3.02 -8.72 8.81
CA TYR A 58 4.43 -8.33 8.72
C TYR A 58 5.03 -8.00 10.09
N PHE A 59 4.35 -7.21 10.92
CA PHE A 59 4.86 -6.84 12.25
C PHE A 59 5.00 -8.03 13.20
N ARG A 60 4.05 -8.98 13.15
CA ARG A 60 4.13 -10.20 13.95
C ARG A 60 5.25 -11.10 13.47
N MET A 61 5.40 -11.29 12.17
CA MET A 61 6.49 -12.09 11.60
C MET A 61 7.84 -11.45 11.94
N MET A 62 7.98 -10.15 11.70
CA MET A 62 9.22 -9.42 11.92
C MET A 62 9.64 -9.37 13.39
N TYR A 63 8.73 -9.09 14.33
CA TYR A 63 9.11 -8.95 15.74
C TYR A 63 8.95 -10.22 16.58
N CYS A 64 8.09 -11.18 16.20
CA CYS A 64 7.88 -12.40 17.01
C CYS A 64 8.55 -13.66 16.44
N THR A 65 8.79 -13.77 15.13
CA THR A 65 9.47 -14.96 14.56
C THR A 65 10.95 -14.72 14.28
N ILE A 66 11.31 -13.50 13.89
CA ILE A 66 12.70 -13.11 13.62
C ILE A 66 13.38 -12.54 14.88
N ASP A 67 12.59 -12.24 15.93
CA ASP A 67 13.02 -11.76 17.27
C ASP A 67 14.10 -10.67 17.22
N ILE A 68 13.72 -9.50 16.70
CA ILE A 68 14.64 -8.38 16.52
C ILE A 68 14.85 -7.67 17.86
N ASP A 69 15.94 -8.02 18.54
CA ASP A 69 16.33 -7.40 19.82
C ASP A 69 17.25 -6.18 19.69
N GLY A 70 17.80 -5.94 18.50
CA GLY A 70 18.85 -4.96 18.25
C GLY A 70 18.50 -3.92 17.19
N LYS A 71 18.98 -2.69 17.39
CA LYS A 71 18.89 -1.64 16.36
C LYS A 71 19.64 -2.01 15.07
N TRP A 72 20.78 -2.69 15.20
CA TRP A 72 21.60 -3.11 14.07
C TRP A 72 20.94 -4.20 13.23
N THR A 73 20.24 -5.16 13.87
CA THR A 73 19.51 -6.22 13.17
C THR A 73 18.26 -5.66 12.48
N GLU A 74 17.56 -4.68 13.08
CA GLU A 74 16.47 -3.95 12.45
C GLU A 74 16.92 -3.23 11.17
N ILE A 75 18.03 -2.49 11.25
CA ILE A 75 18.61 -1.78 10.09
C ILE A 75 19.05 -2.78 9.02
N GLY A 76 19.69 -3.88 9.40
CA GLY A 76 20.09 -4.94 8.48
C GLY A 76 18.89 -5.55 7.73
N PHE A 77 17.79 -5.79 8.43
CA PHE A 77 16.56 -6.30 7.82
C PHE A 77 15.90 -5.28 6.88
N MET A 78 15.85 -3.99 7.28
CA MET A 78 15.36 -2.92 6.39
C MET A 78 16.20 -2.79 5.13
N PHE A 79 17.52 -2.91 5.24
CA PHE A 79 18.43 -2.86 4.10
C PHE A 79 18.28 -4.07 3.18
N LEU A 80 18.15 -5.28 3.75
CA LEU A 80 17.84 -6.49 2.98
C LEU A 80 16.51 -6.34 2.23
N PHE A 81 15.48 -5.81 2.89
CA PHE A 81 14.19 -5.54 2.26
C PHE A 81 14.30 -4.55 1.12
N LEU A 82 15.09 -3.48 1.29
CA LEU A 82 15.37 -2.51 0.22
C LEU A 82 16.05 -3.18 -0.99
N ILE A 83 17.06 -4.01 -0.76
CA ILE A 83 17.73 -4.76 -1.84
C ILE A 83 16.74 -5.68 -2.55
N LEU A 84 15.91 -6.39 -1.79
CA LEU A 84 14.87 -7.25 -2.36
C LEU A 84 13.91 -6.45 -3.25
N CYS A 85 13.48 -5.26 -2.81
CA CYS A 85 12.66 -4.36 -3.63
C CYS A 85 13.36 -3.98 -4.93
N VAL A 86 14.64 -3.61 -4.88
CA VAL A 86 15.42 -3.27 -6.08
C VAL A 86 15.52 -4.47 -7.04
N ILE A 87 15.77 -5.67 -6.52
CA ILE A 87 15.80 -6.89 -7.33
C ILE A 87 14.45 -7.15 -7.99
N ILE A 88 13.35 -7.04 -7.25
CA ILE A 88 12.00 -7.23 -7.80
C ILE A 88 11.72 -6.19 -8.89
N LEU A 89 12.06 -4.91 -8.67
CA LEU A 89 11.91 -3.87 -9.68
C LEU A 89 12.73 -4.18 -10.94
N TRP A 90 13.97 -4.65 -10.77
CA TRP A 90 14.82 -5.02 -11.89
C TRP A 90 14.25 -6.20 -12.69
N ILE A 91 13.76 -7.23 -12.00
CA ILE A 91 13.07 -8.38 -12.62
C ILE A 91 11.82 -7.90 -13.35
N MET A 92 11.02 -7.01 -12.76
CA MET A 92 9.82 -6.45 -13.41
C MET A 92 10.17 -5.71 -14.69
N SER A 93 11.19 -4.84 -14.66
CA SER A 93 11.68 -4.15 -15.86
C SER A 93 12.10 -5.15 -16.95
N PHE A 94 12.87 -6.17 -16.59
CA PHE A 94 13.28 -7.21 -17.54
C PHE A 94 12.09 -7.97 -18.15
N ASN A 95 11.05 -8.26 -17.35
CA ASN A 95 9.85 -8.93 -17.82
C ASN A 95 9.02 -8.05 -18.76
N ILE A 96 8.96 -6.73 -18.50
CA ILE A 96 8.28 -5.78 -19.38
C ILE A 96 8.97 -5.76 -20.76
N ASP A 97 10.30 -5.67 -20.79
CA ASP A 97 11.02 -5.62 -22.07
C ASP A 97 10.91 -6.95 -22.84
N SER A 98 11.01 -8.09 -22.15
CA SER A 98 11.07 -9.41 -22.78
C SER A 98 9.71 -10.00 -23.16
N PHE A 99 8.66 -9.74 -22.38
CA PHE A 99 7.34 -10.36 -22.58
C PHE A 99 6.26 -9.34 -22.96
N PHE A 100 6.26 -8.16 -22.35
CA PHE A 100 5.22 -7.17 -22.59
C PHE A 100 5.38 -6.48 -23.94
N SER A 101 6.61 -6.09 -24.33
CA SER A 101 6.87 -5.49 -25.65
C SER A 101 6.44 -6.36 -26.84
N PRO A 102 6.81 -7.66 -26.94
CA PRO A 102 6.35 -8.49 -28.05
C PRO A 102 4.85 -8.80 -28.00
N ALA A 103 4.26 -8.92 -26.80
CA ALA A 103 2.81 -9.07 -26.67
C ALA A 103 2.06 -7.86 -27.23
N LEU A 104 2.53 -6.63 -26.93
CA LEU A 104 1.95 -5.41 -27.49
C LEU A 104 2.05 -5.36 -29.01
N LYS A 105 3.16 -5.83 -29.59
CA LYS A 105 3.33 -5.90 -31.05
C LYS A 105 2.30 -6.82 -31.71
N ILE A 106 2.06 -8.00 -31.13
CA ILE A 106 1.05 -8.93 -31.64
C ILE A 106 -0.35 -8.32 -31.56
N VAL A 107 -0.68 -7.68 -30.44
CA VAL A 107 -2.00 -7.09 -30.23
C VAL A 107 -2.21 -5.85 -31.10
N SER A 108 -1.18 -5.02 -31.26
CA SER A 108 -1.15 -3.88 -32.19
C SER A 108 -1.49 -4.30 -33.62
N LEU A 109 -0.90 -5.42 -34.09
CA LEU A 109 -1.20 -5.99 -35.42
C LEU A 109 -2.64 -6.49 -35.52
N LYS A 110 -3.18 -7.11 -34.46
CA LYS A 110 -4.57 -7.63 -34.45
C LYS A 110 -5.63 -6.54 -34.39
N LEU A 111 -5.37 -5.47 -33.63
CA LEU A 111 -6.30 -4.35 -33.45
C LEU A 111 -6.06 -3.20 -34.44
N HIS A 112 -5.09 -3.35 -35.34
CA HIS A 112 -4.70 -2.36 -36.33
C HIS A 112 -4.41 -0.97 -35.71
N MET A 113 -3.76 -0.98 -34.55
CA MET A 113 -3.54 0.19 -33.69
C MET A 113 -2.06 0.34 -33.35
N ASN A 114 -1.57 1.55 -33.09
CA ASN A 114 -0.15 1.77 -32.76
C ASN A 114 0.26 1.09 -31.44
N GLU A 115 1.49 0.56 -31.36
CA GLU A 115 2.03 -0.14 -30.18
C GLU A 115 1.96 0.72 -28.91
N TYR A 116 2.24 2.01 -29.03
CA TYR A 116 2.12 2.98 -27.93
C TYR A 116 0.67 3.09 -27.40
N LEU A 117 -0.30 3.21 -28.32
CA LEU A 117 -1.71 3.34 -27.96
C LEU A 117 -2.25 2.04 -27.33
N ALA A 118 -1.76 0.88 -27.79
CA ALA A 118 -2.09 -0.41 -27.19
C ALA A 118 -1.52 -0.49 -25.77
N GLY A 119 -0.27 -0.10 -25.56
CA GLY A 119 0.39 -0.08 -24.27
C GLY A 119 -0.35 0.74 -23.21
N ILE A 120 -0.67 2.00 -23.52
CA ILE A 120 -1.39 2.88 -22.58
C ILE A 120 -2.79 2.36 -22.26
N THR A 121 -3.47 1.73 -23.22
CA THR A 121 -4.82 1.18 -23.03
C THR A 121 -4.82 -0.06 -22.14
N PHE A 122 -3.94 -1.03 -22.40
CA PHE A 122 -3.81 -2.22 -21.55
C PHE A 122 -3.33 -1.88 -20.15
N LEU A 123 -2.43 -0.91 -20.00
CA LEU A 123 -1.99 -0.42 -18.71
C LEU A 123 -3.15 0.23 -17.93
N ALA A 124 -3.93 1.09 -18.58
CA ALA A 124 -5.11 1.71 -17.98
C ALA A 124 -6.16 0.66 -17.57
N PHE A 125 -6.41 -0.33 -18.43
CA PHE A 125 -7.33 -1.42 -18.13
C PHE A 125 -6.83 -2.28 -16.96
N GLY A 126 -5.55 -2.68 -16.98
CA GLY A 126 -4.95 -3.49 -15.92
C GLY A 126 -4.96 -2.80 -14.55
N ASN A 127 -4.73 -1.49 -14.52
CA ASN A 127 -4.80 -0.70 -13.28
C ASN A 127 -6.23 -0.50 -12.78
N SER A 128 -7.23 -0.44 -13.67
CA SER A 128 -8.63 -0.16 -13.32
C SER A 128 -9.44 -1.42 -12.97
N CYS A 129 -9.06 -2.59 -13.49
CA CYS A 129 -9.76 -3.85 -13.22
C CYS A 129 -9.93 -4.16 -11.71
N PRO A 130 -8.88 -4.13 -10.87
CA PRO A 130 -9.01 -4.42 -9.45
C PRO A 130 -9.95 -3.44 -8.73
N ASP A 131 -9.96 -2.18 -9.14
CA ASP A 131 -10.82 -1.15 -8.56
C ASP A 131 -12.29 -1.39 -8.89
N ILE A 132 -12.61 -1.78 -10.13
CA ILE A 132 -13.97 -2.18 -10.54
C ILE A 132 -14.43 -3.38 -9.72
N PHE A 133 -13.58 -4.41 -9.56
CA PHE A 133 -13.91 -5.57 -8.73
C PHE A 133 -14.09 -5.21 -7.26
N ALA A 134 -13.28 -4.30 -6.71
CA ALA A 134 -13.39 -3.85 -5.33
C ALA A 134 -14.66 -3.01 -5.08
N ASN A 135 -15.05 -2.17 -6.03
CA ASN A 135 -16.27 -1.37 -5.96
C ASN A 135 -17.55 -2.21 -6.11
N LEU A 136 -17.47 -3.38 -6.75
CA LEU A 136 -18.57 -4.35 -6.82
C LEU A 136 -18.74 -5.14 -5.50
N MET A 137 -17.73 -5.16 -4.63
CA MET A 137 -17.82 -5.88 -3.36
C MET A 137 -18.79 -5.15 -2.40
N PRO A 138 -19.68 -5.88 -1.69
CA PRO A 138 -20.65 -5.29 -0.76
C PRO A 138 -20.03 -4.42 0.34
N VAL A 139 -18.76 -4.69 0.68
CA VAL A 139 -17.96 -3.95 1.67
C VAL A 139 -17.73 -2.49 1.28
N ARG A 140 -17.86 -2.12 0.01
CA ARG A 140 -17.68 -0.75 -0.49
C ARG A 140 -18.97 -0.05 -0.90
N ALA A 141 -20.14 -0.65 -0.63
CA ALA A 141 -21.44 -0.14 -1.07
C ALA A 141 -21.79 1.28 -0.57
N GLU A 142 -21.30 1.66 0.62
CA GLU A 142 -21.55 3.00 1.21
C GLU A 142 -20.35 3.96 1.06
N ALA A 143 -19.29 3.55 0.36
CA ALA A 143 -18.12 4.40 0.18
C ALA A 143 -18.39 5.49 -0.89
N PRO A 144 -17.83 6.71 -0.74
CA PRO A 144 -17.95 7.75 -1.75
C PRO A 144 -17.00 7.49 -2.93
N ILE A 145 -17.34 6.49 -3.76
CA ILE A 145 -16.51 5.94 -4.85
C ILE A 145 -16.05 7.04 -5.81
N PHE A 146 -16.93 7.99 -6.15
CA PHE A 146 -16.63 9.09 -7.07
C PHE A 146 -15.48 9.99 -6.55
N THR A 147 -15.55 10.44 -5.29
CA THR A 147 -14.48 11.29 -4.73
C THR A 147 -13.14 10.57 -4.61
N ILE A 148 -13.18 9.27 -4.33
CA ILE A 148 -11.98 8.42 -4.23
C ILE A 148 -11.36 8.24 -5.62
N ALA A 149 -12.18 7.95 -6.63
CA ALA A 149 -11.72 7.76 -8.01
C ALA A 149 -11.11 9.04 -8.61
N VAL A 150 -11.79 10.18 -8.46
CA VAL A 150 -11.28 11.48 -8.94
C VAL A 150 -9.98 11.86 -8.21
N GLY A 151 -9.93 11.68 -6.88
CA GLY A 151 -8.73 11.93 -6.10
C GLY A 151 -7.54 11.07 -6.53
N ASN A 152 -7.77 9.77 -6.74
CA ASN A 152 -6.74 8.84 -7.23
C ASN A 152 -6.26 9.21 -8.64
N ALA A 153 -7.18 9.53 -9.56
CA ALA A 153 -6.84 9.91 -10.92
C ALA A 153 -5.98 11.19 -10.95
N LEU A 154 -6.37 12.22 -10.19
CA LEU A 154 -5.60 13.45 -10.05
C LEU A 154 -4.22 13.21 -9.44
N ALA A 155 -4.12 12.38 -8.40
CA ALA A 155 -2.85 12.04 -7.78
C ALA A 155 -1.90 11.35 -8.77
N ILE A 156 -2.40 10.39 -9.56
CA ILE A 156 -1.61 9.70 -10.58
C ILE A 156 -1.14 10.69 -11.65
N ILE A 157 -2.04 11.50 -12.21
CA ILE A 157 -1.70 12.46 -13.27
C ILE A 157 -0.67 13.48 -12.78
N LEU A 158 -0.86 14.07 -11.59
CA LEU A 158 0.03 15.08 -11.06
C LEU A 158 1.39 14.51 -10.65
N MET A 159 1.41 13.34 -9.99
CA MET A 159 2.65 12.73 -9.50
C MET A 159 3.44 12.08 -10.64
N SER A 160 2.80 11.23 -11.44
CA SER A 160 3.49 10.55 -12.56
C SER A 160 3.75 11.51 -13.74
N GLY A 161 2.78 12.35 -14.10
CA GLY A 161 2.97 13.37 -15.13
C GLY A 161 4.00 14.41 -14.72
N GLY A 162 3.95 14.88 -13.47
CA GLY A 162 4.92 15.84 -12.93
C GLY A 162 6.35 15.29 -12.92
N THR A 163 6.54 14.04 -12.52
CA THR A 163 7.86 13.38 -12.55
C THR A 163 8.39 13.20 -13.98
N VAL A 164 7.55 12.81 -14.95
CA VAL A 164 7.95 12.71 -16.36
C VAL A 164 8.33 14.08 -16.93
N CYS A 165 7.53 15.12 -16.66
CA CYS A 165 7.84 16.49 -17.07
C CYS A 165 9.13 17.02 -16.45
N PHE A 166 9.45 16.63 -15.21
CA PHE A 166 10.68 17.02 -14.53
C PHE A 166 11.91 16.30 -15.10
N LEU A 167 11.81 15.01 -15.40
CA LEU A 167 12.92 14.20 -15.92
C LEU A 167 13.23 14.50 -17.38
N LYS A 168 12.20 14.70 -18.22
CA LYS A 168 12.36 15.15 -19.60
C LYS A 168 11.33 16.23 -19.91
N PRO A 169 11.76 17.50 -20.06
CA PRO A 169 10.85 18.56 -20.46
C PRO A 169 10.46 18.36 -21.94
N PHE A 170 9.36 17.65 -22.16
CA PHE A 170 8.72 17.55 -23.46
C PHE A 170 7.77 18.74 -23.66
N LYS A 171 7.74 19.32 -24.86
CA LYS A 171 6.76 20.34 -25.23
C LYS A 171 5.38 19.69 -25.34
N MET A 172 4.53 19.91 -24.34
CA MET A 172 3.16 19.41 -24.31
C MET A 172 2.19 20.50 -24.80
N ASN A 173 1.17 20.10 -25.57
CA ASN A 173 0.20 21.03 -26.13
C ASN A 173 -0.81 21.44 -25.05
N GLY A 174 -0.58 22.59 -24.42
CA GLY A 174 -1.31 23.00 -23.20
C GLY A 174 -2.84 23.05 -23.35
N HIS A 175 -3.35 23.37 -24.55
CA HIS A 175 -4.79 23.41 -24.81
C HIS A 175 -5.47 22.04 -24.65
N CYS A 176 -4.83 20.96 -25.13
CA CYS A 176 -5.38 19.61 -24.97
C CYS A 176 -5.36 19.19 -23.49
N VAL A 177 -4.27 19.49 -22.79
CA VAL A 177 -4.09 19.13 -21.37
C VAL A 177 -5.10 19.84 -20.48
N ILE A 178 -5.31 21.14 -20.70
CA ILE A 178 -6.29 21.92 -19.94
C ILE A 178 -7.71 21.42 -20.20
N ARG A 179 -8.05 21.10 -21.46
CA ARG A 179 -9.35 20.52 -21.80
C ARG A 179 -9.57 19.20 -21.07
N ASP A 180 -8.59 18.30 -21.10
CA ASP A 180 -8.71 16.96 -20.52
C ASP A 180 -8.76 17.03 -18.97
N LEU A 181 -8.00 17.94 -18.35
CA LEU A 181 -8.06 18.21 -16.91
C LEU A 181 -9.39 18.85 -16.49
N LEU A 182 -9.94 19.75 -17.33
CA LEU A 182 -11.22 20.39 -17.08
C LEU A 182 -12.36 19.38 -17.13
N PHE A 183 -12.36 18.46 -18.10
CA PHE A 183 -13.31 17.35 -18.13
C PHE A 183 -13.19 16.43 -16.92
N LEU A 184 -11.97 16.20 -16.41
CA LEU A 184 -11.75 15.41 -15.20
C LEU A 184 -12.25 16.10 -13.92
N LEU A 185 -12.21 17.44 -13.86
CA LEU A 185 -12.64 18.22 -12.70
C LEU A 185 -14.13 18.57 -12.69
N LEU A 186 -14.76 18.70 -13.87
CA LEU A 186 -16.18 19.04 -14.04
C LEU A 186 -17.09 17.83 -14.31
N GLY A 187 -16.50 16.69 -14.69
CA GLY A 187 -17.20 15.42 -14.91
C GLY A 187 -17.36 14.62 -13.63
#